data_AF-A0A0C3F987-F1
#
_entry.id   AF-A0A0C3F987-F1
#
_cell.length_a   1.000
_cell.length_b   1.000
_cell.length_c   1.000
_cell.angle_alpha   90.00
_cell.angle_beta   90.00
_cell.angle_gamma   90.00
#
_symmetry.space_group_name_H-M   'P 1'
#
loop_
_entity.id
_entity.type
_entity.pdbx_description
1 polymer ?
#
loop_
_entity_poly.entity_id
_entity_poly.type
_entity_poly.pdbx_seq_one_letter_code
_entity_poly.pdbx_strand_id
1 'polypeptide(L)'
;PSEFPDWIAEWIMEKCDEEDIWTGKAKDPNIARVNYGTAQKMHAAISHKFGCDFGLSTQPWAENPLKPGEFVRNPSLSVVVSQYMISLHCRKV
;
A
#
# COMPACT_ATOMS: atom_id res chain seq x y z
N PRO A 1 -2.93 2.58 -13.58
CA PRO A 1 -1.48 2.32 -13.75
C PRO A 1 -1.11 0.97 -13.13
N SER A 2 -0.12 0.27 -13.69
CA SER A 2 0.40 -1.01 -13.17
C SER A 2 0.99 -0.86 -11.77
N GLU A 3 1.62 0.29 -11.54
CA GLU A 3 2.46 0.63 -10.37
C GLU A 3 1.64 1.06 -9.16
N PHE A 4 0.32 1.18 -9.30
CA PHE A 4 -0.54 1.71 -8.24
C PHE A 4 -0.44 0.90 -6.92
N PRO A 5 -0.36 -0.44 -6.94
CA PRO A 5 -0.01 -1.23 -5.76
C PRO A 5 1.30 -0.81 -5.08
N ASP A 6 2.33 -0.52 -5.87
CA ASP A 6 3.65 -0.14 -5.37
C ASP A 6 3.57 1.23 -4.67
N TRP A 7 2.85 2.19 -5.27
CA TRP A 7 2.63 3.51 -4.66
C TRP A 7 1.88 3.43 -3.32
N ILE A 8 0.93 2.49 -3.18
CA ILE A 8 0.26 2.26 -1.89
C ILE A 8 1.26 1.75 -0.86
N ALA A 9 2.08 0.76 -1.24
CA ALA A 9 3.09 0.20 -0.35
C ALA A 9 4.12 1.25 0.05
N GLU A 10 4.65 2.02 -0.90
CA GLU A 10 5.59 3.13 -0.69
C GLU A 10 4.99 4.21 0.22
N TRP A 11 3.72 4.56 0.04
CA TRP A 11 3.05 5.55 0.89
C TRP A 11 2.95 5.09 2.36
N ILE A 12 2.67 3.81 2.60
CA ILE A 12 2.65 3.26 3.96
C ILE A 12 4.09 3.14 4.50
N MET A 13 5.02 2.66 3.67
CA MET A 13 6.45 2.53 3.98
C MET A 13 7.06 3.85 4.41
N GLU A 14 6.75 4.94 3.71
CA GLU A 14 7.25 6.25 4.03
C GLU A 14 6.79 6.75 5.42
N LYS A 15 5.65 6.28 5.91
CA LYS A 15 5.15 6.64 7.24
C LYS A 15 5.60 5.71 8.35
N CYS A 16 5.89 4.45 8.02
CA CYS A 16 6.17 3.41 9.02
C CYS A 16 7.66 3.07 9.16
N ASP A 17 8.45 3.18 8.09
CA ASP A 17 9.83 2.71 8.08
C ASP A 17 10.80 3.74 8.66
N GLU A 18 11.88 3.22 9.26
CA GLU A 18 12.96 4.03 9.80
C GLU A 18 13.82 4.63 8.69
N GLU A 19 13.88 3.98 7.54
CA GLU A 19 14.62 4.43 6.36
C GLU A 19 13.73 5.29 5.46
N ASP A 20 14.37 6.27 4.82
CA ASP A 20 13.78 7.11 3.78
C ASP A 20 13.76 6.37 2.44
N ILE A 21 12.59 6.32 1.82
CA ILE A 21 12.35 5.52 0.61
C ILE A 21 13.11 6.04 -0.62
N TRP A 22 13.58 7.30 -0.60
CA TRP A 22 14.27 7.94 -1.72
C TRP A 22 15.78 7.84 -1.60
N THR A 23 16.29 7.94 -0.38
CA THR A 23 17.73 8.03 -0.09
C THR A 23 18.29 6.75 0.51
N GLY A 24 17.45 5.86 1.03
CA GLY A 24 17.84 4.64 1.75
C GLY A 24 18.56 4.92 3.07
N LYS A 25 18.50 6.15 3.59
CA LYS A 25 19.15 6.54 4.84
C LYS A 25 18.15 6.54 5.98
N ALA A 26 18.63 6.33 7.20
CA ALA A 26 17.82 6.49 8.40
C ALA A 26 17.22 7.91 8.48
N LYS A 27 15.91 7.98 8.72
CA LYS A 27 15.16 9.21 8.99
C LYS A 27 15.55 9.77 10.34
N ASP A 28 15.42 11.09 10.47
CA ASP A 28 15.69 11.81 11.72
C ASP A 28 14.91 11.18 12.90
N PRO A 29 15.54 10.90 14.04
CA PRO A 29 14.88 10.29 15.20
C PRO A 29 13.66 11.07 15.73
N ASN A 30 13.59 12.38 15.50
CA ASN A 30 12.47 13.23 15.94
C ASN A 30 11.22 13.10 15.06
N ILE A 31 11.32 12.47 13.89
CA ILE A 31 10.16 12.21 13.03
C ILE A 31 9.40 11.02 13.61
N ALA A 32 8.17 11.23 14.07
CA ALA A 32 7.36 10.13 14.60
C ALA A 32 7.05 9.10 13.50
N ARG A 33 7.29 7.82 13.80
CA ARG A 33 6.90 6.70 12.93
C ARG A 33 5.48 6.27 13.26
N VAL A 34 4.74 5.92 12.22
CA VAL A 34 3.38 5.44 12.32
C VAL A 34 3.38 3.97 12.73
N ASN A 35 2.60 3.62 13.75
CA ASN A 35 2.49 2.24 14.22
C ASN A 35 1.65 1.38 13.26
N TYR A 36 1.76 0.05 13.42
CA TYR A 36 1.02 -0.90 12.60
C TYR A 36 -0.50 -0.67 12.60
N GLY A 37 -1.10 -0.32 13.74
CA GLY A 37 -2.53 -0.05 13.82
C GLY A 37 -2.99 1.13 12.95
N THR A 38 -2.13 2.13 12.77
CA THR A 38 -2.40 3.26 11.86
C THR A 38 -2.10 2.89 10.41
N ALA A 39 -1.08 2.07 10.14
CA ALA A 39 -0.85 1.48 8.82
C ALA A 39 -2.05 0.65 8.33
N GLN A 40 -2.68 -0.13 9.22
CA GLN A 40 -3.92 -0.85 8.90
C GLN A 40 -5.06 0.09 8.50
N LYS A 41 -5.18 1.26 9.16
CA LYS A 41 -6.19 2.27 8.78
C LYS A 41 -5.88 2.90 7.42
N MET A 42 -4.60 3.15 7.12
CA MET A 42 -4.17 3.64 5.80
C MET A 42 -4.53 2.63 4.70
N HIS A 43 -4.21 1.35 4.90
CA HIS A 43 -4.56 0.27 3.97
C HIS A 43 -6.07 0.11 3.80
N ALA A 44 -6.84 0.18 4.89
CA ALA A 44 -8.30 0.12 4.87
C ALA A 44 -8.92 1.33 4.15
N ALA A 45 -8.36 2.53 4.28
CA ALA A 45 -8.87 3.73 3.61
C ALA A 45 -8.78 3.60 2.08
N ILE A 46 -7.65 3.11 1.57
CA ILE A 46 -7.51 2.84 0.13
C ILE A 46 -8.45 1.71 -0.29
N SER A 47 -8.51 0.63 0.49
CA SER A 47 -9.40 -0.51 0.20
C SER A 47 -10.87 -0.08 0.09
N HIS A 48 -11.33 0.80 1.00
CA HIS A 48 -12.68 1.36 0.98
C HIS A 48 -12.89 2.27 -0.23
N LYS A 49 -11.93 3.15 -0.55
CA LYS A 49 -12.04 4.03 -1.72
C LYS A 49 -12.24 3.25 -3.02
N PHE A 50 -11.48 2.17 -3.20
CA PHE A 50 -11.58 1.33 -4.39
C PHE A 50 -12.77 0.38 -4.36
N GLY A 51 -13.07 -0.23 -3.21
CA GLY A 51 -14.17 -1.17 -3.07
C GLY A 51 -15.55 -0.52 -3.08
N CYS A 52 -15.74 0.58 -2.37
CA CYS A 52 -17.03 1.25 -2.23
C CYS A 52 -17.23 2.35 -3.28
N ASP A 53 -16.36 3.35 -3.33
CA ASP A 53 -16.61 4.54 -4.17
C ASP A 53 -16.47 4.23 -5.66
N PHE A 54 -15.50 3.37 -6.03
CA PHE A 54 -15.31 2.96 -7.42
C PHE A 54 -16.03 1.66 -7.78
N GLY A 55 -16.64 0.98 -6.81
CA GLY A 55 -17.31 -0.31 -7.02
C GLY A 55 -16.38 -1.40 -7.58
N LEU A 56 -15.06 -1.24 -7.40
CA LEU A 56 -14.07 -2.16 -7.94
C LEU A 56 -14.02 -3.37 -7.02
N SER A 57 -14.57 -4.47 -7.54
CA SER A 57 -14.73 -5.81 -6.95
C SER A 57 -13.58 -6.27 -6.03
N THR A 58 -13.84 -7.31 -5.24
CA THR A 58 -12.89 -8.01 -4.34
C THR A 58 -11.77 -8.77 -5.05
N GLN A 59 -11.49 -8.47 -6.32
CA GLN A 59 -10.43 -9.13 -7.08
C GLN A 59 -9.13 -8.31 -7.05
N PRO A 60 -7.96 -8.98 -7.15
CA PRO A 60 -6.68 -8.28 -7.23
C PRO A 60 -6.59 -7.42 -8.49
N TRP A 61 -5.89 -6.28 -8.36
CA TRP A 61 -5.53 -5.39 -9.47
C TRP A 61 -4.97 -6.16 -10.65
N ALA A 62 -5.61 -5.99 -11.81
CA ALA A 62 -5.21 -6.68 -13.02
C ALA A 62 -5.47 -5.79 -14.23
N GLU A 63 -4.67 -5.98 -15.26
CA GLU A 63 -4.89 -5.34 -16.55
C GLU A 63 -6.19 -5.87 -17.17
N ASN A 64 -6.94 -4.96 -17.80
CA ASN A 64 -8.16 -5.29 -18.51
C ASN A 64 -7.80 -6.00 -19.82
N PRO A 65 -8.20 -7.27 -20.02
CA PRO A 65 -7.85 -8.02 -21.23
C PRO A 65 -8.47 -7.44 -22.50
N LEU A 66 -9.53 -6.63 -22.39
CA LEU A 66 -10.20 -5.99 -23.52
C LEU A 66 -9.63 -4.60 -23.85
N LYS A 67 -8.86 -4.01 -22.94
CA LYS A 67 -8.29 -2.66 -23.07
C LYS A 67 -6.90 -2.60 -22.42
N PRO A 68 -5.86 -2.98 -23.17
CA PRO A 68 -4.48 -2.90 -22.69
C PRO A 68 -4.14 -1.51 -22.16
N GLY A 69 -3.41 -1.44 -21.05
CA GLY A 69 -3.08 -0.22 -20.31
C GLY A 69 -4.16 0.27 -19.32
N GLU A 70 -5.39 -0.25 -19.40
CA GLU A 70 -6.42 0.00 -18.39
C GLU A 70 -6.32 -1.07 -17.30
N PHE A 71 -6.12 -0.65 -16.05
CA PHE A 71 -6.09 -1.56 -14.91
C PHE A 71 -7.40 -1.45 -14.13
N VAL A 72 -7.95 -2.60 -13.78
CA VAL A 72 -9.24 -2.75 -13.12
C VAL A 72 -9.10 -3.54 -11.82
N ARG A 73 -10.13 -3.46 -10.97
CA ARG A 73 -10.29 -4.12 -9.65
C ARG A 73 -9.58 -3.38 -8.51
N ASN A 74 -9.21 -4.05 -7.40
CA ASN A 74 -8.74 -3.37 -6.20
C ASN A 74 -7.21 -3.48 -6.02
N PRO A 75 -6.46 -2.35 -6.04
CA PRO A 75 -5.01 -2.33 -5.84
C PRO A 75 -4.57 -2.68 -4.41
N SER A 76 -5.43 -2.46 -3.41
CA SER A 76 -5.15 -2.84 -2.02
C SER A 76 -5.14 -4.35 -1.79
N LEU A 77 -5.71 -5.14 -2.70
CA LEU A 77 -5.71 -6.61 -2.64
C LEU A 77 -4.53 -7.25 -3.39
N SER A 78 -3.59 -6.43 -3.84
CA SER A 78 -2.37 -6.91 -4.49
C SER A 78 -1.47 -7.67 -3.51
N VAL A 79 -0.64 -8.56 -4.07
CA VAL A 79 0.37 -9.31 -3.32
C VAL A 79 1.40 -8.37 -2.71
N VAL A 80 1.81 -7.31 -3.43
CA VAL A 80 2.81 -6.33 -2.98
C VAL A 80 2.38 -5.66 -1.67
N VAL A 81 1.16 -5.09 -1.63
CA VAL A 81 0.64 -4.41 -0.43
C VAL A 81 0.49 -5.41 0.72
N SER A 82 0.01 -6.63 0.43
CA SER A 82 -0.17 -7.68 1.45
C SER A 82 1.16 -8.12 2.06
N GLN A 83 2.19 -8.32 1.22
CA GLN A 83 3.53 -8.70 1.66
C GLN A 83 4.15 -7.64 2.56
N TYR A 84 4.03 -6.36 2.18
CA TYR A 84 4.54 -5.27 3.01
C TYR A 84 3.79 -5.19 4.35
N MET A 85 2.47 -5.29 4.36
CA MET A 85 1.68 -5.28 5.61
C MET A 85 2.04 -6.44 6.55
N ILE A 86 2.27 -7.64 6.01
CA ILE A 86 2.75 -8.80 6.80
C ILE A 86 4.15 -8.53 7.35
N SER A 87 5.07 -8.02 6.51
CA SER A 87 6.42 -7.67 6.95
C SER A 87 6.37 -6.68 8.12
N LEU A 88 5.57 -5.62 7.99
CA LEU A 88 5.39 -4.60 9.01
C LEU A 88 4.80 -5.17 10.31
N HIS A 89 3.83 -6.09 10.23
CA HIS A 89 3.24 -6.73 11.39
C HIS A 89 4.23 -7.62 12.17
N CYS A 90 5.12 -8.29 11.44
CA CYS A 90 6.11 -9.20 12.02
C CYS A 90 7.34 -8.50 12.61
N ARG A 91 7.48 -7.17 12.47
CA ARG A 91 8.58 -6.43 13.07
C ARG A 91 8.48 -6.51 14.58
N LYS A 92 9.58 -6.90 15.23
CA LYS A 92 9.72 -6.77 16.68
C LYS A 92 9.81 -5.28 17.00
N VAL A 93 8.73 -4.74 17.57
CA VAL A 93 8.71 -3.44 18.25
C VAL A 93 9.29 -3.56 19.64
#